data_AF-A0A929L4T6-F1
#
_entry.id   AF-A0A929L4T6-F1
#
_cell.length_a   1.000
_cell.length_b   1.000
_cell.length_c   1.000
_cell.angle_alpha   90.00
_cell.angle_beta   90.00
_cell.angle_gamma   90.00
#
_symmetry.space_group_name_H-M   'P 1'
#
loop_
_entity.id
_entity.type
_entity.pdbx_description
1 polymer ?
#
loop_
_entity_poly.entity_id
_entity_poly.type
_entity_poly.pdbx_seq_one_letter_code
_entity_poly.pdbx_strand_id
1 'polypeptide(L)'
;MKVMDLCFRCGLYQQGLKHDLSKYSPVELKTGFKYYQGYRSPIDAQKEATGYSFSWLHHKGRNPHHWEYWLDNGPNGIHAVPMEFNYVVEMFCDRVAASMIYLKDKYKDDSALRYYKDHQDVMMIHPQTERQILYLLGYLKQYGLDATIRQIRKLLKIYRKTGSVPI
;
A
#
# COMPACT_ATOMS: atom_id res chain seq x y z
N MET A 1 8.62 -11.90 -5.28
CA MET A 1 7.23 -12.07 -4.80
C MET A 1 6.42 -10.86 -5.22
N LYS A 2 5.26 -11.04 -5.87
CA LYS A 2 4.39 -9.94 -6.31
C LYS A 2 3.38 -9.60 -5.22
N VAL A 3 2.77 -8.40 -5.29
CA VAL A 3 1.75 -7.96 -4.33
C VAL A 3 0.58 -8.94 -4.31
N MET A 4 0.12 -9.39 -5.50
CA MET A 4 -0.92 -10.39 -5.63
C MET A 4 -0.63 -11.68 -4.83
N ASP A 5 0.57 -12.24 -4.95
CA ASP A 5 0.95 -13.46 -4.24
C ASP A 5 0.82 -13.28 -2.73
N LEU A 6 1.28 -12.13 -2.22
CA LEU A 6 1.25 -11.85 -0.79
C LEU A 6 -0.18 -11.59 -0.28
N CYS A 7 -0.99 -10.88 -1.06
CA CYS A 7 -2.43 -10.74 -0.81
C CYS A 7 -3.14 -12.10 -0.77
N PHE A 8 -2.78 -13.02 -1.66
CA PHE A 8 -3.37 -14.37 -1.70
C PHE A 8 -3.02 -15.16 -0.45
N ARG A 9 -1.77 -15.09 0.01
CA ARG A 9 -1.34 -15.71 1.28
C ARG A 9 -2.13 -15.17 2.48
N CYS A 10 -2.50 -13.88 2.45
CA CYS A 10 -3.36 -13.24 3.45
C CYS A 10 -4.86 -13.57 3.30
N GLY A 11 -5.27 -14.23 2.20
CA GLY A 11 -6.68 -14.55 1.92
C GLY A 11 -7.48 -13.40 1.28
N LEU A 12 -6.79 -12.47 0.63
CA LEU A 12 -7.35 -11.30 -0.07
C LEU A 12 -7.28 -11.48 -1.59
N TYR A 13 -7.85 -12.57 -2.11
CA TYR A 13 -7.72 -12.95 -3.54
C TYR A 13 -8.25 -11.88 -4.50
N GLN A 14 -9.44 -11.35 -4.24
CA GLN A 14 -10.04 -10.33 -5.12
C GLN A 14 -9.21 -9.04 -5.14
N GLN A 15 -8.66 -8.64 -3.99
CA GLN A 15 -7.84 -7.43 -3.89
C GLN A 15 -6.49 -7.62 -4.55
N GLY A 16 -5.83 -8.78 -4.37
CA GLY A 16 -4.58 -9.09 -5.06
C GLY A 16 -4.74 -9.03 -6.58
N LEU A 17 -5.84 -9.55 -7.13
CA LEU A 17 -6.15 -9.45 -8.56
C LEU A 17 -6.40 -8.00 -8.99
N LYS A 18 -7.26 -7.27 -8.27
CA LYS A 18 -7.58 -5.87 -8.59
C LYS A 18 -6.34 -4.96 -8.52
N HIS A 19 -5.47 -5.19 -7.55
CA HIS A 19 -4.22 -4.45 -7.38
C HIS A 19 -3.33 -4.54 -8.62
N ASP A 20 -3.07 -5.76 -9.10
CA ASP A 20 -2.19 -5.94 -10.25
C ASP A 20 -2.86 -5.49 -11.55
N LEU A 21 -4.19 -5.65 -11.67
CA LEU A 21 -4.96 -5.22 -12.83
C LEU A 21 -5.10 -3.70 -12.95
N SER A 22 -5.07 -2.95 -11.85
CA SER A 22 -5.25 -1.48 -11.89
C SER A 22 -4.18 -0.77 -12.71
N LYS A 23 -2.98 -1.35 -12.79
CA LYS A 23 -1.83 -0.88 -13.59
C LYS A 23 -2.09 -0.88 -15.10
N TYR A 24 -3.09 -1.62 -15.55
CA TYR A 24 -3.45 -1.74 -16.97
C TYR A 24 -4.58 -0.79 -17.40
N SER A 25 -4.92 0.21 -16.57
CA SER A 25 -5.84 1.25 -17.01
C SER A 25 -5.25 2.03 -18.20
N PRO A 26 -6.05 2.50 -19.17
CA PRO A 26 -5.54 3.24 -20.32
C PRO A 26 -4.69 4.46 -19.93
N VAL A 27 -5.03 5.10 -18.81
CA VAL A 27 -4.30 6.25 -18.26
C VAL A 27 -2.91 5.85 -17.79
N GLU A 28 -2.79 4.77 -17.03
CA GLU A 28 -1.52 4.29 -16.49
C GLU A 28 -0.64 3.67 -17.58
N LEU A 29 -1.23 2.91 -18.51
CA LEU A 29 -0.52 2.34 -19.65
C LEU A 29 0.05 3.41 -20.58
N LYS A 30 -0.71 4.46 -20.88
CA LYS A 30 -0.24 5.56 -21.76
C LYS A 30 0.99 6.26 -21.18
N THR A 31 1.00 6.57 -19.88
CA THR A 31 2.20 7.10 -19.21
C THR A 31 3.32 6.07 -19.23
N GLY A 32 3.00 4.81 -18.93
CA GLY A 32 3.94 3.70 -19.00
C GLY A 32 4.70 3.67 -20.32
N PHE A 33 4.02 3.65 -21.46
CA PHE A 33 4.66 3.65 -22.78
C PHE A 33 5.41 4.95 -23.10
N LYS A 34 4.81 6.11 -22.81
CA LYS A 34 5.40 7.41 -23.19
C LYS A 34 6.67 7.74 -22.40
N TYR A 35 6.73 7.37 -21.14
CA TYR A 35 7.82 7.74 -20.22
C TYR A 35 8.66 6.54 -19.78
N TYR A 36 8.57 5.40 -20.48
CA TYR A 36 9.41 4.24 -20.21
C TYR A 36 10.88 4.55 -20.55
N GLN A 37 11.75 4.42 -19.55
CA GLN A 37 13.20 4.61 -19.70
C GLN A 37 14.00 3.35 -19.37
N GLY A 38 13.36 2.29 -18.84
CA GLY A 38 14.00 1.02 -18.51
C GLY A 38 14.72 0.96 -17.15
N TYR A 39 15.12 2.08 -16.56
CA TYR A 39 15.91 2.10 -15.30
C TYR A 39 15.22 2.82 -14.13
N ARG A 40 14.05 3.43 -14.33
CA ARG A 40 13.29 4.16 -13.30
C ARG A 40 11.80 4.21 -13.59
N SER A 41 11.02 4.70 -12.64
CA SER A 41 9.56 4.80 -12.74
C SER A 41 9.11 5.77 -13.83
N PRO A 42 8.23 5.35 -14.76
CA PRO A 42 7.61 6.26 -15.73
C PRO A 42 6.80 7.39 -15.08
N ILE A 43 6.29 7.16 -13.86
CA ILE A 43 5.58 8.19 -13.08
C ILE A 43 6.51 9.34 -12.72
N ASP A 44 7.74 9.05 -12.29
CA ASP A 44 8.69 10.09 -11.87
C ASP A 44 9.23 10.86 -13.08
N ALA A 45 9.41 10.18 -14.22
CA ALA A 45 9.69 10.82 -15.49
C ALA A 45 8.57 11.77 -15.95
N GLN A 46 7.31 11.40 -15.74
CA GLN A 46 6.20 12.32 -16.00
C GLN A 46 6.21 13.53 -15.06
N LYS A 47 6.51 13.32 -13.76
CA LYS A 47 6.59 14.41 -12.78
C LYS A 47 7.67 15.43 -13.14
N GLU A 48 8.85 14.98 -13.55
CA GLU A 48 9.93 15.88 -13.97
C GLU A 48 9.58 16.64 -15.25
N ALA A 49 8.92 15.98 -16.22
CA ALA A 49 8.58 16.62 -17.49
C ALA A 49 7.39 17.60 -17.39
N THR A 50 6.42 17.34 -16.50
CA THR A 50 5.15 18.09 -16.49
C THR A 50 4.79 18.72 -15.14
N GLY A 51 5.65 18.58 -14.12
CA GLY A 51 5.41 19.06 -12.75
C GLY A 51 4.48 18.18 -11.91
N TYR A 52 3.78 17.22 -12.53
CA TYR A 52 2.93 16.24 -11.86
C TYR A 52 2.88 14.94 -12.67
N SER A 53 2.25 13.90 -12.13
CA SER A 53 1.96 12.68 -12.91
C SER A 53 0.47 12.40 -12.90
N PHE A 54 -0.17 12.54 -14.06
CA PHE A 54 -1.59 12.22 -14.21
C PHE A 54 -1.87 10.75 -13.91
N SER A 55 -0.96 9.86 -14.30
CA SER A 55 -1.06 8.43 -13.97
C SER A 55 -0.97 8.17 -12.47
N TRP A 56 -0.11 8.90 -11.75
CA TRP A 56 -0.04 8.80 -10.29
C TRP A 56 -1.32 9.30 -9.62
N LEU A 57 -1.83 10.46 -10.03
CA LEU A 57 -3.11 11.00 -9.51
C LEU A 57 -4.26 10.03 -9.75
N HIS A 58 -4.33 9.45 -10.95
CA HIS A 58 -5.32 8.44 -11.30
C HIS A 58 -5.17 7.17 -10.44
N HIS A 59 -3.94 6.69 -10.28
CA HIS A 59 -3.61 5.47 -9.55
C HIS A 59 -4.01 5.59 -8.08
N LYS A 60 -3.46 6.57 -7.35
CA LYS A 60 -3.76 6.73 -5.92
C LYS A 60 -5.24 7.07 -5.67
N GLY A 61 -5.90 7.75 -6.60
CA GLY A 61 -7.33 8.08 -6.52
C GLY A 61 -8.29 6.92 -6.86
N ARG A 62 -7.79 5.75 -7.29
CA ARG A 62 -8.62 4.56 -7.62
C ARG A 62 -8.19 3.29 -6.91
N ASN A 63 -7.12 3.34 -6.15
CA ASN A 63 -6.56 2.20 -5.45
C ASN A 63 -6.64 2.45 -3.95
N PRO A 64 -7.62 1.87 -3.23
CA PRO A 64 -7.88 2.20 -1.83
C PRO A 64 -6.78 1.75 -0.85
N HIS A 65 -5.75 1.03 -1.29
CA HIS A 65 -4.59 0.76 -0.45
C HIS A 65 -3.64 1.97 -0.30
N HIS A 66 -3.82 3.02 -1.12
CA HIS A 66 -3.11 4.30 -0.95
C HIS A 66 -3.83 5.17 0.07
N TRP A 67 -3.08 5.81 0.96
CA TRP A 67 -3.66 6.65 2.01
C TRP A 67 -4.36 7.89 1.43
N GLU A 68 -3.90 8.39 0.29
CA GLU A 68 -4.48 9.54 -0.40
C GLU A 68 -5.91 9.30 -0.88
N TYR A 69 -6.33 8.04 -1.05
CA TYR A 69 -7.72 7.69 -1.38
C TYR A 69 -8.67 8.02 -0.23
N TRP A 70 -8.18 8.03 1.01
CA TRP A 70 -8.96 8.18 2.24
C TRP A 70 -8.85 9.60 2.81
N LEU A 71 -8.74 10.58 1.92
CA LEU A 71 -8.81 11.99 2.26
C LEU A 71 -10.17 12.53 1.87
N ASP A 72 -10.83 13.22 2.80
CA ASP A 72 -12.15 13.80 2.58
C ASP A 72 -12.16 15.30 2.92
N ASN A 73 -13.13 16.01 2.36
CA ASN A 73 -13.35 17.42 2.64
C ASN A 73 -14.20 17.56 3.92
N GLY A 74 -13.73 18.37 4.85
CA GLY A 74 -14.48 18.76 6.05
C GLY A 74 -14.56 20.28 6.19
N PRO A 75 -15.29 20.78 7.21
CA PRO A 75 -15.40 22.21 7.48
C PRO A 75 -14.06 22.94 7.67
N ASN A 76 -13.03 22.21 8.15
CA ASN A 76 -11.69 22.74 8.41
C ASN A 76 -10.67 22.34 7.33
N GLY A 77 -11.14 22.00 6.12
CA GLY A 77 -10.30 21.54 5.01
C GLY A 77 -10.21 20.02 4.90
N ILE A 78 -9.15 19.55 4.24
CA ILE A 78 -8.95 18.13 3.95
C ILE A 78 -8.53 17.40 5.23
N HIS A 79 -9.12 16.25 5.50
CA HIS A 79 -8.79 15.39 6.64
C HIS A 79 -8.77 13.92 6.24
N ALA A 80 -8.03 13.10 6.99
CA ALA A 80 -7.98 11.66 6.76
C ALA A 80 -9.16 10.94 7.44
N VAL A 81 -9.74 9.97 6.75
CA VAL A 81 -10.77 9.07 7.27
C VAL A 81 -10.21 7.65 7.48
N PRO A 82 -10.78 6.84 8.38
CA PRO A 82 -10.29 5.49 8.65
C PRO A 82 -10.39 4.60 7.40
N MET A 83 -9.29 3.93 7.07
CA MET A 83 -9.21 2.94 6.00
C MET A 83 -9.80 1.62 6.48
N GLU A 84 -10.57 0.94 5.63
CA GLU A 84 -11.02 -0.43 5.93
C GLU A 84 -9.83 -1.38 6.05
N PHE A 85 -9.89 -2.31 7.00
CA PHE A 85 -8.72 -3.11 7.38
C PHE A 85 -8.20 -4.00 6.25
N ASN A 86 -9.05 -4.45 5.34
CA ASN A 86 -8.63 -5.20 4.16
C ASN A 86 -7.70 -4.37 3.24
N TYR A 87 -7.88 -3.06 3.16
CA TYR A 87 -6.97 -2.18 2.39
C TYR A 87 -5.72 -1.81 3.18
N VAL A 88 -5.78 -1.79 4.52
CA VAL A 88 -4.57 -1.70 5.35
C VAL A 88 -3.67 -2.92 5.14
N VAL A 89 -4.26 -4.11 5.06
CA VAL A 89 -3.52 -5.35 4.74
C VAL A 89 -2.97 -5.31 3.31
N GLU A 90 -3.72 -4.78 2.35
CA GLU A 90 -3.22 -4.59 0.98
C GLU A 90 -2.04 -3.60 0.94
N MET A 91 -2.12 -2.49 1.68
CA MET A 91 -1.02 -1.52 1.83
C MET A 91 0.22 -2.18 2.45
N PHE A 92 0.02 -3.03 3.47
CA PHE A 92 1.11 -3.84 4.03
C PHE A 92 1.74 -4.74 2.96
N CYS A 93 0.92 -5.46 2.18
CA CYS A 93 1.41 -6.35 1.14
C CYS A 93 2.20 -5.59 0.06
N ASP A 94 1.69 -4.44 -0.38
CA ASP A 94 2.33 -3.57 -1.37
C ASP A 94 3.71 -3.10 -0.89
N ARG A 95 3.79 -2.54 0.32
CA ARG A 95 5.04 -2.04 0.91
C ARG A 95 6.08 -3.14 1.11
N VAL A 96 5.65 -4.31 1.57
CA VAL A 96 6.56 -5.47 1.77
C VAL A 96 7.08 -5.98 0.43
N ALA A 97 6.20 -6.18 -0.55
CA ALA A 97 6.61 -6.64 -1.87
C ALA A 97 7.51 -5.64 -2.58
N ALA A 98 7.18 -4.34 -2.53
CA ALA A 98 8.02 -3.27 -3.06
C ALA A 98 9.40 -3.28 -2.40
N SER A 99 9.47 -3.39 -1.07
CA SER A 99 10.74 -3.46 -0.33
C SER A 99 11.59 -4.65 -0.79
N MET A 100 10.99 -5.83 -0.97
CA MET A 100 11.71 -7.01 -1.46
C MET A 100 12.23 -6.83 -2.89
N ILE A 101 11.43 -6.22 -3.78
CA ILE A 101 11.80 -5.98 -5.18
C ILE A 101 12.96 -4.99 -5.27
N TYR A 102 12.88 -3.87 -4.55
CA TYR A 102 13.89 -2.81 -4.62
C TYR A 102 15.18 -3.17 -3.89
N LEU A 103 15.09 -3.82 -2.73
CA LEU A 103 16.27 -4.11 -1.90
C LEU A 103 16.94 -5.44 -2.25
N LYS A 104 16.23 -6.39 -2.87
CA LYS A 104 16.76 -7.71 -3.26
C LYS A 104 17.48 -8.37 -2.08
N ASP A 105 18.76 -8.72 -2.23
CA ASP A 105 19.58 -9.37 -1.20
C ASP A 105 19.81 -8.50 0.05
N LYS A 106 19.51 -7.19 -0.03
CA LYS A 106 19.57 -6.27 1.12
C LYS A 106 18.26 -6.24 1.91
N TYR A 107 17.22 -6.93 1.46
CA TYR A 107 15.94 -6.97 2.15
C TYR A 107 16.08 -7.57 3.56
N LYS A 108 15.42 -6.93 4.52
CA LYS A 108 15.23 -7.38 5.89
C LYS A 108 13.76 -7.17 6.27
N ASP A 109 13.25 -7.96 7.22
CA ASP A 109 11.85 -7.87 7.65
C ASP A 109 11.48 -6.50 8.25
N ASP A 110 12.45 -5.68 8.65
CA ASP A 110 12.22 -4.30 9.10
C ASP A 110 12.25 -3.24 7.98
N SER A 111 12.57 -3.62 6.74
CA SER A 111 12.75 -2.68 5.61
C SER A 111 11.49 -1.87 5.33
N ALA A 112 10.34 -2.53 5.28
CA ALA A 112 9.06 -1.86 5.02
C ALA A 112 8.65 -0.91 6.16
N LEU A 113 9.01 -1.26 7.41
CA LEU A 113 8.78 -0.40 8.57
C LEU A 113 9.67 0.85 8.52
N ARG A 114 10.96 0.70 8.17
CA ARG A 114 11.88 1.83 8.01
C ARG A 114 11.37 2.77 6.93
N TYR A 115 11.04 2.24 5.75
CA TYR A 115 10.48 3.02 4.65
C TYR A 115 9.22 3.78 5.05
N TYR A 116 8.29 3.14 5.80
CA TYR A 116 7.10 3.82 6.31
C TYR A 116 7.48 5.01 7.20
N LYS A 117 8.37 4.80 8.18
CA LYS A 117 8.79 5.82 9.14
C LYS A 117 9.49 7.00 8.46
N ASP A 118 10.33 6.74 7.48
CA ASP A 118 11.05 7.78 6.72
C ASP A 118 10.08 8.73 5.95
N HIS A 119 8.85 8.28 5.71
CA HIS A 119 7.81 9.05 5.01
C HIS A 119 6.63 9.41 5.92
N GLN A 120 6.69 9.11 7.22
CA GLN A 120 5.54 9.25 8.11
C GLN A 120 5.09 10.71 8.24
N ASP A 121 6.05 11.64 8.32
CA ASP A 121 5.78 13.07 8.52
C ASP A 121 5.07 13.74 7.35
N VAL A 122 5.06 13.11 6.16
CA VAL A 122 4.38 13.64 4.97
C VAL A 122 3.03 12.95 4.70
N MET A 123 2.66 11.92 5.46
CA MET A 123 1.39 11.21 5.28
C MET A 123 0.28 11.84 6.11
N MET A 124 -0.82 12.25 5.47
CA MET A 124 -2.06 12.60 6.15
C MET A 124 -2.88 11.31 6.31
N ILE A 125 -2.58 10.52 7.34
CA ILE A 125 -3.21 9.22 7.59
C ILE A 125 -4.01 9.23 8.89
N HIS A 126 -5.17 8.57 8.88
CA HIS A 126 -6.03 8.52 10.06
C HIS A 126 -5.36 7.69 11.18
N PRO A 127 -5.42 8.11 12.46
CA PRO A 127 -4.71 7.44 13.57
C PRO A 127 -5.03 5.94 13.71
N GLN A 128 -6.28 5.54 13.45
CA GLN A 128 -6.65 4.12 13.44
C GLN A 128 -5.90 3.35 12.34
N THR A 129 -5.85 3.90 11.13
CA THR A 129 -5.15 3.29 9.99
C THR A 129 -3.66 3.17 10.29
N GLU A 130 -3.06 4.25 10.82
CA GLU A 130 -1.66 4.29 11.22
C GLU A 130 -1.31 3.23 12.26
N ARG A 131 -2.12 3.12 13.32
CA ARG A 131 -1.96 2.09 14.35
C ARG A 131 -1.96 0.68 13.75
N GLN A 132 -2.90 0.41 12.84
CA GLN A 132 -3.02 -0.90 12.20
C GLN A 132 -1.82 -1.22 11.29
N ILE A 133 -1.38 -0.29 10.44
CA ILE A 133 -0.21 -0.53 9.56
C ILE A 133 1.09 -0.65 10.36
N LEU A 134 1.29 0.18 11.38
CA LEU A 134 2.46 0.10 12.26
C LEU A 134 2.49 -1.21 13.05
N TYR A 135 1.33 -1.70 13.51
CA TYR A 135 1.23 -3.01 14.14
C TYR A 135 1.68 -4.12 13.19
N LEU A 136 1.17 -4.15 11.95
CA LEU A 136 1.52 -5.20 10.97
C LEU A 136 3.01 -5.16 10.59
N LEU A 137 3.55 -3.97 10.32
CA LEU A 137 4.97 -3.79 9.99
C LEU A 137 5.89 -4.07 11.18
N GLY A 138 5.48 -3.71 12.39
CA GLY A 138 6.17 -4.07 13.63
C GLY A 138 6.17 -5.58 13.89
N TYR A 139 5.03 -6.24 13.66
CA TYR A 139 4.91 -7.70 13.78
C TYR A 139 5.80 -8.42 12.77
N LEU A 140 5.87 -7.92 11.52
CA LEU A 140 6.82 -8.42 10.51
C LEU A 140 8.26 -8.30 10.99
N LYS A 141 8.68 -7.12 11.44
CA LYS A 141 10.04 -6.92 11.99
C LYS A 141 10.38 -7.91 13.11
N GLN A 142 9.42 -8.22 13.98
CA GLN A 142 9.67 -9.02 15.18
C GLN A 142 9.58 -10.53 14.95
N TYR A 143 8.64 -10.98 14.12
CA TYR A 143 8.29 -12.41 14.01
C TYR A 143 8.44 -12.98 12.59
N GLY A 144 8.77 -12.14 11.61
CA GLY A 144 8.94 -12.54 10.22
C GLY A 144 7.63 -12.83 9.47
N LEU A 145 7.76 -12.99 8.16
CA LEU A 145 6.63 -12.93 7.22
C LEU A 145 5.56 -13.98 7.49
N ASP A 146 5.94 -15.24 7.73
CA ASP A 146 4.99 -16.33 7.89
C ASP A 146 4.13 -16.18 9.16
N ALA A 147 4.74 -15.69 10.24
CA ALA A 147 4.01 -15.38 11.47
C ALA A 147 3.05 -14.21 11.26
N THR A 148 3.49 -13.15 10.57
CA THR A 148 2.64 -12.00 10.24
C THR A 148 1.47 -12.39 9.38
N ILE A 149 1.65 -13.26 8.37
CA ILE A 149 0.56 -13.75 7.53
C ILE A 149 -0.48 -14.52 8.36
N ARG A 150 -0.04 -15.39 9.28
CA ARG A 150 -0.96 -16.09 10.20
C ARG A 150 -1.74 -15.10 11.06
N GLN A 151 -1.07 -14.07 11.58
CA GLN A 151 -1.71 -13.03 12.39
C GLN A 151 -2.70 -12.20 11.57
N ILE A 152 -2.36 -11.79 10.35
CA ILE A 152 -3.24 -11.08 9.42
C ILE A 152 -4.51 -11.89 9.15
N ARG A 153 -4.39 -13.18 8.86
CA ARG A 153 -5.55 -14.06 8.62
C ARG A 153 -6.48 -14.14 9.83
N LYS A 154 -5.93 -14.19 11.04
CA LYS A 154 -6.70 -14.13 12.29
C LYS A 154 -7.43 -12.80 12.43
N LEU A 155 -6.74 -11.67 12.24
CA LEU A 155 -7.31 -10.33 12.35
C LEU A 155 -8.41 -10.08 11.29
N LEU A 156 -8.19 -10.50 10.04
CA LEU A 156 -9.20 -10.39 8.97
C LEU A 156 -10.46 -11.19 9.31
N LYS A 157 -10.33 -12.38 9.92
CA LYS A 157 -11.48 -13.18 10.36
C LYS A 157 -12.28 -12.46 11.45
N ILE A 158 -11.60 -11.77 12.38
CA ILE A 158 -12.26 -10.98 13.43
C ILE A 158 -12.94 -9.77 12.81
N TYR A 159 -12.22 -8.99 12.01
CA TYR A 159 -12.74 -7.80 11.32
C TYR A 159 -14.00 -8.09 10.51
N ARG A 160 -14.03 -9.18 9.73
CA ARG A 160 -15.21 -9.59 8.95
C ARG A 160 -16.42 -9.97 9.81
N LYS A 161 -16.21 -10.33 11.09
CA LYS A 161 -17.29 -10.67 12.03
C LYS A 161 -17.76 -9.47 12.84
N THR A 162 -16.85 -8.58 13.23
CA THR A 162 -17.12 -7.54 14.22
C THR A 162 -17.06 -6.12 13.67
N GLY A 163 -16.54 -5.92 12.46
CA GLY A 163 -16.24 -4.59 11.90
C GLY A 163 -15.06 -3.88 12.56
N SER A 164 -14.34 -4.55 13.48
CA SER A 164 -13.26 -3.95 14.27
C SER A 164 -12.02 -4.85 14.35
N VAL A 165 -10.86 -4.25 14.58
CA VAL A 165 -9.58 -4.96 14.73
C VAL A 165 -9.08 -4.75 16.16
N PRO A 166 -8.84 -5.81 16.95
CA PRO A 166 -8.45 -5.69 18.35
C PRO A 166 -6.94 -5.45 18.49
N ILE A 167 -6.46 -4.31 17.96
CA ILE A 167 -5.05 -3.89 18.02
C ILE A 167 -4.92 -2.42 18.36
#